data_AF-A0A8I1MNT5-F1
#
_entry.id   AF-A0A8I1MNT5-F1
#
_cell.length_a   1.000
_cell.length_b   1.000
_cell.length_c   1.000
_cell.angle_alpha   90.00
_cell.angle_beta   90.00
_cell.angle_gamma   90.00
#
_symmetry.space_group_name_H-M   'P 1'
#
loop_
_entity.id
_entity.type
_entity.pdbx_description
1 polymer ?
#
loop_
_entity_poly.entity_id
_entity_poly.type
_entity_poly.pdbx_seq_one_letter_code
_entity_poly.pdbx_strand_id
1 'polypeptide(L)'
;MKTSGWIRLFLLAGFAGLTAPSRAVEPTVYSVISSNDAFLATGSPDNPNTGGDGADHDLSDWNYGDAGTLVISSGKNRYVDPTTGQTISKGEFQSVIMFSSAGAITLFDATYGAGNWVITSIALSFACNWAEGGAIPNNPIFGMIQGGQFVIEWLSDDDWVQGSGSPSSPTQDGVTYDSLSTLLASEHEVLGAYTYVPPGNDVRLTWNLPLTDNLLADATAGNDISFLMYAGDDNINYLFNSNRYGRGNEPNILITAIPEPTALALAALGGLIMVGRRIRNTAFTLPEVLVSVGLVALAASVTTGWVNTGIEKARAAQCAGRLQQWGIALQLYIQDHDGFLPRRGQGVRPVTVIDRDEDWFNCLPPYLEMSPYKELYARGQVPRPGQRNVFLCPGAKIPEDGQHFISYGMNMYLSRWDQRDASRLVQLPKPSSLAFLADSPGGYASTVPSRSEFSVAPRHSGGANVVFVDGHVQRFTGAYLGCGSGDISQPDVRWKTEIPGDTWRPNQ
;
A
#
# COMPACT_ATOMS: atom_id res chain seq x y z
N MET A 1 9.49 58.51 -29.39
CA MET A 1 8.03 58.39 -29.61
C MET A 1 7.75 57.04 -30.25
N LYS A 2 6.77 56.30 -29.70
CA LYS A 2 6.13 55.06 -30.20
C LYS A 2 6.94 53.76 -30.22
N THR A 3 6.78 52.96 -29.16
CA THR A 3 6.42 51.52 -29.21
C THR A 3 5.83 51.08 -27.86
N SER A 4 4.70 51.67 -27.47
CA SER A 4 3.89 51.24 -26.31
C SER A 4 2.70 50.40 -26.81
N GLY A 5 2.84 49.08 -26.81
CA GLY A 5 1.75 48.19 -27.24
C GLY A 5 1.84 46.77 -26.68
N TRP A 6 3.05 46.21 -26.59
CA TRP A 6 3.24 44.80 -26.20
C TRP A 6 3.27 44.55 -24.69
N ILE A 7 3.59 45.55 -23.87
CA ILE A 7 3.71 45.41 -22.40
C ILE A 7 2.34 45.33 -21.71
N ARG A 8 1.26 45.82 -22.33
CA ARG A 8 -0.09 45.75 -21.73
C ARG A 8 -0.82 44.43 -22.01
N LEU A 9 -0.40 43.65 -23.01
CA LEU A 9 -1.05 42.37 -23.32
C LEU A 9 -0.58 41.25 -22.38
N PHE A 10 0.67 41.31 -21.90
CA PHE A 10 1.22 40.32 -20.95
C PHE A 10 0.72 40.48 -19.50
N LEU A 11 0.31 41.70 -19.10
CA LEU A 11 -0.18 41.96 -17.73
C LEU A 11 -1.66 41.60 -17.52
N LEU A 12 -2.43 41.39 -18.59
CA LEU A 12 -3.87 41.06 -18.51
C LEU A 12 -4.18 39.57 -18.74
N ALA A 13 -3.30 38.80 -19.38
CA ALA A 13 -3.49 37.36 -19.57
C ALA A 13 -3.09 36.51 -18.34
N GLY A 14 -2.24 37.05 -17.45
CA GLY A 14 -1.69 36.30 -16.31
C GLY A 14 -2.61 36.13 -15.10
N PHE A 15 -3.77 36.79 -15.07
CA PHE A 15 -4.68 36.77 -13.92
C PHE A 15 -5.97 35.95 -14.13
N ALA A 16 -6.21 35.41 -15.33
CA ALA A 16 -7.46 34.71 -15.64
C ALA A 16 -7.44 33.18 -15.39
N GLY A 17 -6.30 32.60 -15.02
CA GLY A 17 -6.16 31.15 -14.77
C GLY A 17 -6.13 30.72 -13.30
N LEU A 18 -6.15 31.67 -12.35
CA LEU A 18 -5.89 31.42 -10.93
C LEU A 18 -7.18 31.17 -10.13
N THR A 19 -8.00 30.23 -10.58
CA THR A 19 -9.05 29.61 -9.76
C THR A 19 -9.13 28.12 -10.06
N ALA A 20 -8.04 27.38 -9.82
CA ALA A 20 -8.12 25.94 -9.61
C ALA A 20 -7.83 25.67 -8.12
N PRO A 21 -8.78 25.08 -7.36
CA PRO A 21 -8.52 24.69 -5.98
C PRO A 21 -7.37 23.68 -5.94
N SER A 22 -6.52 23.81 -4.92
CA SER A 22 -5.45 22.86 -4.61
C SER A 22 -6.05 21.49 -4.32
N ARG A 23 -6.24 20.69 -5.37
CA ARG A 23 -6.58 19.28 -5.26
C ARG A 23 -5.27 18.56 -4.91
N ALA A 24 -5.31 17.66 -3.92
CA ALA A 24 -4.20 16.74 -3.69
C ALA A 24 -3.84 16.10 -5.04
N VAL A 25 -2.55 16.07 -5.40
CA VAL A 25 -2.16 15.42 -6.66
C VAL A 25 -2.51 13.95 -6.50
N GLU A 26 -3.56 13.53 -7.19
CA GLU A 26 -3.98 12.14 -7.20
C GLU A 26 -2.87 11.33 -7.90
N PRO A 27 -2.42 10.22 -7.30
CA PRO A 27 -1.49 9.32 -7.96
C PRO A 27 -2.08 8.86 -9.29
N THR A 28 -1.29 8.91 -10.35
CA THR A 28 -1.68 8.37 -11.64
C THR A 28 -1.26 6.91 -11.69
N VAL A 29 -2.23 6.05 -11.99
CA VAL A 29 -2.01 4.60 -12.11
C VAL A 29 -2.03 4.25 -13.59
N TYR A 30 -0.91 3.72 -14.08
CA TYR A 30 -0.85 2.99 -15.34
C TYR A 30 -1.21 1.53 -15.10
N SER A 31 -1.99 0.94 -16.00
CA SER A 31 -2.43 -0.44 -15.92
C SER A 31 -2.41 -1.05 -17.31
N VAL A 32 -1.79 -2.22 -17.45
CA VAL A 32 -1.67 -2.94 -18.72
C VAL A 32 -1.65 -4.45 -18.47
N ILE A 33 -2.24 -5.20 -19.40
CA ILE A 33 -2.19 -6.65 -19.38
C ILE A 33 -0.84 -7.17 -19.86
N SER A 34 -0.51 -8.44 -19.61
CA SER A 34 0.73 -9.04 -20.12
C SER A 34 0.79 -9.01 -21.64
N SER A 35 1.98 -8.76 -22.18
CA SER A 35 2.29 -8.84 -23.61
C SER A 35 2.59 -10.28 -24.03
N ASN A 36 3.39 -10.99 -23.22
CA ASN A 36 3.73 -12.38 -23.40
C ASN A 36 3.53 -13.13 -22.08
N ASP A 37 3.08 -14.38 -22.15
CA ASP A 37 3.10 -15.29 -21.02
C ASP A 37 3.25 -16.75 -21.45
N ALA A 38 3.88 -17.55 -20.61
CA ALA A 38 3.98 -18.99 -20.79
C ALA A 38 4.13 -19.66 -19.42
N PHE A 39 3.68 -20.91 -19.30
CA PHE A 39 4.10 -21.76 -18.20
C PHE A 39 5.12 -22.79 -18.67
N LEU A 40 6.05 -23.12 -17.77
CA LEU A 40 7.15 -24.04 -17.96
C LEU A 40 6.89 -25.26 -17.06
N ALA A 41 7.03 -26.45 -17.60
CA ALA A 41 6.74 -27.69 -16.87
C ALA A 41 8.00 -28.55 -16.77
N THR A 42 8.39 -28.98 -15.56
CA THR A 42 9.47 -29.97 -15.41
C THR A 42 9.07 -31.36 -15.90
N GLY A 43 7.78 -31.56 -16.15
CA GLY A 43 7.19 -32.86 -16.44
C GLY A 43 7.08 -33.79 -15.23
N SER A 44 6.26 -34.81 -15.41
CA SER A 44 6.11 -36.00 -14.59
C SER A 44 5.85 -37.14 -15.59
N PRO A 45 6.42 -38.34 -15.40
CA PRO A 45 6.06 -39.51 -16.20
C PRO A 45 4.59 -39.90 -16.08
N ASP A 46 3.81 -39.26 -15.22
CA ASP A 46 2.36 -39.51 -15.10
C ASP A 46 1.51 -38.38 -15.73
N ASN A 47 2.13 -37.45 -16.47
CA ASN A 47 1.39 -36.40 -17.15
C ASN A 47 0.65 -36.97 -18.37
N PRO A 48 -0.66 -36.68 -18.47
CA PRO A 48 -1.50 -37.24 -19.50
C PRO A 48 -1.00 -36.78 -20.86
N ASN A 49 -1.00 -37.71 -21.79
CA ASN A 49 -0.52 -37.52 -23.13
C ASN A 49 -1.09 -36.28 -23.83
N THR A 50 -0.23 -35.30 -24.09
CA THR A 50 -0.57 -34.07 -24.80
C THR A 50 -0.34 -34.15 -26.32
N GLY A 51 0.16 -35.29 -26.83
CA GLY A 51 0.49 -35.54 -28.25
C GLY A 51 -0.34 -36.64 -28.94
N GLY A 52 -1.23 -37.33 -28.23
CA GLY A 52 -2.15 -38.34 -28.78
C GLY A 52 -1.56 -39.72 -29.13
N ASP A 53 -0.33 -40.03 -28.71
CA ASP A 53 0.41 -41.26 -29.09
C ASP A 53 0.33 -42.44 -28.08
N GLY A 54 -0.49 -42.33 -27.04
CA GLY A 54 -0.65 -43.33 -25.98
C GLY A 54 0.45 -43.44 -24.92
N ALA A 55 1.52 -42.62 -24.94
CA ALA A 55 2.59 -42.62 -23.94
C ALA A 55 2.58 -41.36 -23.06
N ASP A 56 3.09 -41.48 -21.83
CA ASP A 56 3.37 -40.33 -20.97
C ASP A 56 4.69 -39.68 -21.39
N HIS A 57 4.72 -38.34 -21.39
CA HIS A 57 5.85 -37.57 -21.93
C HIS A 57 6.50 -36.69 -20.87
N ASP A 58 7.81 -36.52 -21.01
CA ASP A 58 8.52 -35.40 -20.39
C ASP A 58 7.96 -34.08 -20.97
N LEU A 59 7.64 -33.13 -20.10
CA LEU A 59 7.06 -31.85 -20.49
C LEU A 59 8.11 -30.74 -20.61
N SER A 60 9.38 -31.03 -20.29
CA SER A 60 10.45 -30.03 -20.14
C SER A 60 10.74 -29.23 -21.41
N ASP A 61 10.67 -29.89 -22.57
CA ASP A 61 10.92 -29.33 -23.90
C ASP A 61 9.66 -28.70 -24.54
N TRP A 62 8.52 -28.70 -23.85
CA TRP A 62 7.26 -28.20 -24.38
C TRP A 62 6.95 -26.78 -23.88
N ASN A 63 6.42 -25.97 -24.79
CA ASN A 63 5.95 -24.62 -24.57
C ASN A 63 4.42 -24.59 -24.48
N TYR A 64 3.94 -23.71 -23.60
CA TYR A 64 2.52 -23.51 -23.31
C TYR A 64 2.14 -22.02 -23.34
N GLY A 65 2.70 -21.26 -24.29
CA GLY A 65 2.48 -19.81 -24.40
C GLY A 65 1.05 -19.43 -24.79
N ASP A 66 0.33 -20.28 -25.51
CA ASP A 66 -1.09 -20.11 -25.89
C ASP A 66 -2.04 -20.86 -24.93
N ALA A 67 -1.61 -21.08 -23.68
CA ALA A 67 -2.30 -22.00 -22.79
C ALA A 67 -3.71 -21.59 -22.38
N GLY A 68 -4.03 -20.30 -22.45
CA GLY A 68 -5.23 -19.74 -21.85
C GLY A 68 -5.22 -19.76 -20.31
N THR A 69 -4.41 -20.60 -19.67
CA THR A 69 -4.22 -20.65 -18.22
C THR A 69 -2.75 -20.84 -17.90
N LEU A 70 -2.25 -20.03 -16.98
CA LEU A 70 -0.91 -20.09 -16.40
C LEU A 70 -0.96 -20.78 -15.05
N VAL A 71 0.17 -21.34 -14.64
CA VAL A 71 0.24 -22.22 -13.46
C VAL A 71 1.54 -22.00 -12.70
N ILE A 72 1.42 -21.91 -11.38
CA ILE A 72 2.53 -22.05 -10.44
C ILE A 72 2.20 -23.21 -9.51
N SER A 73 2.96 -24.30 -9.57
CA SER A 73 2.66 -25.52 -8.83
C SER A 73 3.92 -26.18 -8.32
N SER A 74 3.87 -26.69 -7.08
CA SER A 74 4.96 -27.50 -6.55
C SER A 74 5.00 -28.87 -7.23
N GLY A 75 6.18 -29.47 -7.30
CA GLY A 75 6.34 -30.86 -7.77
C GLY A 75 5.63 -31.91 -6.91
N LYS A 76 5.12 -31.54 -5.72
CA LYS A 76 4.37 -32.43 -4.82
C LYS A 76 2.86 -32.36 -5.01
N ASN A 77 2.35 -31.38 -5.75
CA ASN A 77 0.92 -31.27 -6.02
C ASN A 77 0.41 -32.49 -6.82
N ARG A 78 -0.85 -32.85 -6.57
CA ARG A 78 -1.48 -34.05 -7.11
C ARG A 78 -2.78 -33.70 -7.82
N TYR A 79 -3.05 -34.44 -8.89
CA TYR A 79 -4.36 -34.55 -9.50
C TYR A 79 -5.05 -35.81 -8.98
N VAL A 80 -6.35 -35.74 -8.73
CA VAL A 80 -7.18 -36.91 -8.42
C VAL A 80 -8.14 -37.11 -9.58
N ASP A 81 -8.04 -38.24 -10.27
CA ASP A 81 -8.96 -38.57 -11.36
C ASP A 81 -10.38 -38.77 -10.79
N PRO A 82 -11.36 -37.95 -11.18
CA PRO A 82 -12.72 -38.04 -10.65
C PRO A 82 -13.44 -39.33 -11.06
N THR A 83 -12.97 -40.03 -12.10
CA THR A 83 -13.57 -41.26 -12.63
C THR A 83 -13.03 -42.50 -11.92
N THR A 84 -11.70 -42.56 -11.72
CA THR A 84 -11.02 -43.74 -11.16
C THR A 84 -10.65 -43.58 -9.69
N GLY A 85 -10.62 -42.36 -9.16
CA GLY A 85 -10.11 -42.04 -7.83
C GLY A 85 -8.59 -42.10 -7.71
N GLN A 86 -7.87 -42.34 -8.82
CA GLN A 86 -6.41 -42.45 -8.83
C GLN A 86 -5.76 -41.09 -8.55
N THR A 87 -4.76 -41.09 -7.66
CA THR A 87 -3.93 -39.91 -7.38
C THR A 87 -2.69 -39.93 -8.25
N ILE A 88 -2.42 -38.83 -8.97
CA ILE A 88 -1.41 -38.72 -10.01
C ILE A 88 -0.49 -37.53 -9.74
N SER A 89 0.82 -37.71 -9.88
CA SER A 89 1.83 -36.64 -9.75
C SER A 89 1.92 -35.85 -11.05
N LYS A 90 1.89 -34.51 -10.98
CA LYS A 90 1.92 -33.66 -12.19
C LYS A 90 3.26 -32.97 -12.46
N GLY A 91 4.20 -33.06 -11.53
CA GLY A 91 5.47 -32.34 -11.63
C GLY A 91 5.30 -30.87 -11.26
N GLU A 92 6.38 -30.12 -11.40
CA GLU A 92 6.41 -28.70 -11.08
C GLU A 92 5.98 -27.87 -12.28
N PHE A 93 5.24 -26.80 -12.02
CA PHE A 93 4.89 -25.79 -13.02
C PHE A 93 5.36 -24.42 -12.56
N GLN A 94 6.01 -23.70 -13.45
CA GLN A 94 6.46 -22.32 -13.26
C GLN A 94 5.82 -21.45 -14.34
N SER A 95 5.75 -20.14 -14.14
CA SER A 95 5.21 -19.22 -15.14
C SER A 95 6.16 -18.06 -15.37
N VAL A 96 6.38 -17.72 -16.64
CA VAL A 96 7.09 -16.52 -17.06
C VAL A 96 6.10 -15.57 -17.74
N ILE A 97 6.18 -14.29 -17.40
CA ILE A 97 5.24 -13.28 -17.87
C ILE A 97 5.96 -11.96 -18.12
N MET A 98 5.56 -11.26 -19.18
CA MET A 98 6.13 -9.99 -19.57
C MET A 98 5.05 -8.93 -19.70
N PHE A 99 5.38 -7.70 -19.31
CA PHE A 99 4.53 -6.53 -19.45
C PHE A 99 5.29 -5.39 -20.10
N SER A 100 4.61 -4.58 -20.92
CA SER A 100 5.24 -3.38 -21.50
C SER A 100 5.02 -2.14 -20.64
N SER A 101 6.11 -1.52 -20.18
CA SER A 101 6.03 -0.31 -19.35
C SER A 101 6.11 1.00 -20.15
N ALA A 102 6.34 0.94 -21.47
CA ALA A 102 6.43 2.13 -22.34
C ALA A 102 5.20 3.05 -22.27
N GLY A 103 4.01 2.47 -22.11
CA GLY A 103 2.77 3.23 -21.94
C GLY A 103 2.70 4.00 -20.61
N ALA A 104 3.40 3.52 -19.57
CA ALA A 104 3.52 4.20 -18.28
C ALA A 104 4.27 5.52 -18.44
N ILE A 105 5.42 5.51 -19.14
CA ILE A 105 6.22 6.71 -19.43
C ILE A 105 5.38 7.74 -20.19
N THR A 106 4.71 7.29 -21.26
CA THR A 106 3.84 8.17 -22.06
C THR A 106 2.75 8.83 -21.20
N LEU A 107 2.11 8.05 -20.32
CA LEU A 107 1.08 8.55 -19.42
C LEU A 107 1.64 9.53 -18.38
N PHE A 108 2.76 9.19 -17.73
CA PHE A 108 3.34 10.00 -16.67
C PHE A 108 3.98 11.28 -17.19
N ASP A 109 4.65 11.23 -18.34
CA ASP A 109 5.18 12.41 -19.03
C ASP A 109 4.06 13.35 -19.45
N ALA A 110 2.94 12.81 -19.99
CA ALA A 110 1.78 13.62 -20.35
C ALA A 110 1.10 14.25 -19.12
N THR A 111 1.12 13.57 -17.97
CA THR A 111 0.44 14.03 -16.75
C THR A 111 1.28 15.02 -15.94
N TYR A 112 2.57 14.74 -15.77
CA TYR A 112 3.47 15.45 -14.84
C TYR A 112 4.61 16.19 -15.54
N GLY A 113 4.86 15.90 -16.82
CA GLY A 113 6.02 16.36 -17.58
C GLY A 113 7.19 15.40 -17.48
N ALA A 114 7.94 15.27 -18.58
CA ALA A 114 9.09 14.37 -18.66
C ALA A 114 10.12 14.63 -17.56
N GLY A 115 10.50 13.58 -16.84
CA GLY A 115 11.45 13.63 -15.72
C GLY A 115 10.93 14.37 -14.48
N ASN A 116 9.62 14.62 -14.37
CA ASN A 116 9.01 15.26 -13.20
C ASN A 116 8.09 14.30 -12.44
N TRP A 117 8.38 13.00 -12.45
CA TRP A 117 7.59 11.98 -11.78
C TRP A 117 8.47 10.87 -11.23
N VAL A 118 7.96 10.19 -10.22
CA VAL A 118 8.62 9.06 -9.58
C VAL A 118 7.60 7.95 -9.35
N ILE A 119 7.99 6.71 -9.66
CA ILE A 119 7.19 5.53 -9.37
C ILE A 119 7.20 5.28 -7.85
N THR A 120 6.02 5.02 -7.31
CA THR A 120 5.80 4.81 -5.86
C THR A 120 5.21 3.46 -5.53
N SER A 121 4.70 2.74 -6.52
CA SER A 121 4.21 1.38 -6.37
C SER A 121 4.24 0.67 -7.71
N ILE A 122 4.66 -0.60 -7.68
CA ILE A 122 4.45 -1.57 -8.77
C ILE A 122 3.72 -2.75 -8.14
N ALA A 123 2.65 -3.21 -8.76
CA ALA A 123 1.88 -4.33 -8.27
C ALA A 123 1.47 -5.26 -9.41
N LEU A 124 1.46 -6.56 -9.13
CA LEU A 124 0.91 -7.57 -10.03
C LEU A 124 -0.48 -7.95 -9.55
N SER A 125 -1.41 -8.08 -10.48
CA SER A 125 -2.80 -8.36 -10.19
C SER A 125 -3.31 -9.44 -11.12
N PHE A 126 -3.76 -10.55 -10.57
CA PHE A 126 -4.13 -11.76 -11.32
C PHE A 126 -5.49 -12.29 -10.89
N ALA A 127 -6.20 -12.93 -11.81
CA ALA A 127 -7.46 -13.59 -11.55
C ALA A 127 -7.52 -14.92 -12.30
N CYS A 128 -8.41 -15.80 -11.86
CA CYS A 128 -8.71 -17.03 -12.55
C CYS A 128 -10.22 -17.27 -12.57
N ASN A 129 -10.72 -17.82 -13.66
CA ASN A 129 -12.12 -18.22 -13.77
C ASN A 129 -12.38 -19.56 -13.06
N TRP A 130 -11.33 -20.19 -12.51
CA TRP A 130 -11.35 -21.45 -11.79
C TRP A 130 -10.31 -21.41 -10.66
N ALA A 131 -10.71 -20.90 -9.49
CA ALA A 131 -9.84 -20.59 -8.35
C ALA A 131 -10.43 -21.06 -7.00
N GLU A 132 -11.33 -22.03 -7.00
CA GLU A 132 -11.92 -22.62 -5.79
C GLU A 132 -10.98 -23.66 -5.16
N GLY A 133 -10.67 -23.50 -3.87
CA GLY A 133 -9.76 -24.39 -3.15
C GLY A 133 -10.25 -25.84 -3.12
N GLY A 134 -9.37 -26.77 -3.51
CA GLY A 134 -9.68 -28.20 -3.61
C GLY A 134 -10.39 -28.61 -4.91
N ALA A 135 -10.71 -27.67 -5.79
CA ALA A 135 -11.32 -28.01 -7.08
C ALA A 135 -10.31 -28.69 -8.01
N ILE A 136 -10.80 -29.65 -8.78
CA ILE A 136 -10.06 -30.37 -9.81
C ILE A 136 -10.31 -29.65 -11.15
N PRO A 137 -9.28 -29.09 -11.82
CA PRO A 137 -9.46 -28.44 -13.11
C PRO A 137 -9.98 -29.41 -14.18
N ASN A 138 -10.75 -28.88 -15.14
CA ASN A 138 -11.21 -29.63 -16.32
C ASN A 138 -10.08 -29.82 -17.36
N ASN A 139 -8.87 -30.10 -16.88
CA ASN A 139 -7.73 -30.51 -17.67
C ASN A 139 -6.80 -31.36 -16.78
N PRO A 140 -6.56 -32.63 -17.14
CA PRO A 140 -5.81 -33.57 -16.30
C PRO A 140 -4.32 -33.27 -16.19
N ILE A 141 -3.78 -32.29 -16.92
CA ILE A 141 -2.38 -31.83 -16.75
C ILE A 141 -2.22 -31.01 -15.47
N PHE A 142 -3.28 -30.32 -15.03
CA PHE A 142 -3.22 -29.43 -13.88
C PHE A 142 -3.57 -30.18 -12.60
N GLY A 143 -2.85 -29.85 -11.53
CA GLY A 143 -3.13 -30.37 -10.20
C GLY A 143 -4.39 -29.76 -9.57
N MET A 144 -4.77 -30.26 -8.38
CA MET A 144 -5.88 -29.69 -7.60
C MET A 144 -5.51 -28.31 -7.08
N ILE A 145 -6.44 -27.36 -7.13
CA ILE A 145 -6.19 -25.99 -6.64
C ILE A 145 -5.89 -26.01 -5.14
N GLN A 146 -4.73 -25.48 -4.77
CA GLN A 146 -4.26 -25.47 -3.39
C GLN A 146 -3.53 -24.16 -3.07
N GLY A 147 -3.81 -23.63 -1.88
CA GLY A 147 -3.11 -22.48 -1.35
C GLY A 147 -1.69 -22.84 -0.92
N GLY A 148 -0.82 -21.84 -0.93
CA GLY A 148 0.59 -22.01 -0.58
C GLY A 148 1.36 -20.73 -0.86
N GLN A 149 2.68 -20.85 -0.98
CA GLN A 149 3.59 -19.76 -1.25
C GLN A 149 4.19 -19.89 -2.65
N PHE A 150 4.37 -18.77 -3.33
CA PHE A 150 5.14 -18.68 -4.58
C PHE A 150 6.16 -17.57 -4.48
N VAL A 151 7.21 -17.68 -5.29
CA VAL A 151 8.23 -16.65 -5.43
C VAL A 151 7.96 -15.86 -6.71
N ILE A 152 8.19 -14.55 -6.65
CA ILE A 152 8.25 -13.69 -7.83
C ILE A 152 9.69 -13.21 -7.97
N GLU A 153 10.23 -13.37 -9.17
CA GLU A 153 11.60 -13.03 -9.53
C GLU A 153 11.58 -12.17 -10.79
N TRP A 154 12.26 -11.03 -10.76
CA TRP A 154 12.47 -10.17 -11.91
C TRP A 154 13.60 -10.73 -12.78
N LEU A 155 13.45 -10.59 -14.09
CA LEU A 155 14.44 -11.03 -15.08
C LEU A 155 14.92 -9.81 -15.87
N SER A 156 16.23 -9.68 -16.08
CA SER A 156 16.79 -8.64 -16.94
C SER A 156 16.70 -8.96 -18.43
N ASP A 157 16.35 -10.19 -18.79
CA ASP A 157 16.23 -10.65 -20.17
C ASP A 157 14.76 -10.63 -20.60
N ASP A 158 14.44 -9.67 -21.48
CA ASP A 158 13.11 -9.48 -22.07
C ASP A 158 13.04 -9.99 -23.54
N ASP A 159 14.11 -10.59 -24.06
CA ASP A 159 14.17 -11.03 -25.47
C ASP A 159 13.49 -12.41 -25.70
N TRP A 160 12.88 -12.98 -24.66
CA TRP A 160 12.20 -14.25 -24.75
C TRP A 160 10.87 -14.14 -25.52
N VAL A 161 10.58 -15.18 -26.31
CA VAL A 161 9.39 -15.21 -27.16
C VAL A 161 8.34 -16.16 -26.59
N GLN A 162 7.09 -15.70 -26.55
CA GLN A 162 5.94 -16.55 -26.27
C GLN A 162 5.78 -17.57 -27.41
N GLY A 163 5.86 -18.86 -27.09
CA GLY A 163 5.57 -19.92 -28.06
C GLY A 163 4.07 -20.08 -28.31
N SER A 164 3.74 -20.97 -29.24
CA SER A 164 2.39 -21.13 -29.79
C SER A 164 1.58 -22.28 -29.17
N GLY A 165 2.13 -22.95 -28.16
CA GLY A 165 1.57 -24.20 -27.62
C GLY A 165 0.52 -23.98 -26.54
N SER A 166 -0.38 -24.95 -26.39
CA SER A 166 -1.40 -24.98 -25.33
C SER A 166 -1.34 -26.31 -24.56
N PRO A 167 -1.94 -26.42 -23.36
CA PRO A 167 -1.99 -27.66 -22.60
C PRO A 167 -2.54 -28.86 -23.37
N SER A 168 -3.45 -28.62 -24.31
CA SER A 168 -4.05 -29.66 -25.17
C SER A 168 -3.32 -29.87 -26.50
N SER A 169 -2.41 -28.98 -26.86
CA SER A 169 -1.64 -29.00 -28.11
C SER A 169 -0.34 -28.22 -27.91
N PRO A 170 0.62 -28.76 -27.16
CA PRO A 170 1.86 -28.07 -26.88
C PRO A 170 2.75 -28.01 -28.12
N THR A 171 3.70 -27.09 -28.11
CA THR A 171 4.70 -26.90 -29.17
C THR A 171 6.09 -26.83 -28.55
N GLN A 172 7.16 -26.74 -29.36
CA GLN A 172 8.54 -26.65 -28.85
C GLN A 172 9.21 -25.32 -29.22
N ASP A 173 8.41 -24.31 -29.59
CA ASP A 173 8.86 -22.96 -29.90
C ASP A 173 8.79 -22.05 -28.66
N GLY A 174 9.57 -20.97 -28.65
CA GLY A 174 9.59 -20.01 -27.55
C GLY A 174 10.27 -20.56 -26.29
N VAL A 175 9.84 -20.07 -25.13
CA VAL A 175 10.42 -20.43 -23.82
C VAL A 175 9.83 -21.73 -23.27
N THR A 176 10.70 -22.67 -22.91
CA THR A 176 10.38 -23.98 -22.29
C THR A 176 11.11 -24.13 -20.96
N TYR A 177 10.82 -25.18 -20.20
CA TYR A 177 11.55 -25.44 -18.96
C TYR A 177 13.04 -25.70 -19.22
N ASP A 178 13.38 -26.46 -20.26
CA ASP A 178 14.77 -26.74 -20.62
C ASP A 178 15.53 -25.48 -21.09
N SER A 179 14.81 -24.48 -21.60
CA SER A 179 15.40 -23.17 -21.95
C SER A 179 15.58 -22.23 -20.75
N LEU A 180 14.99 -22.52 -19.59
CA LEU A 180 14.94 -21.61 -18.44
C LEU A 180 16.34 -21.22 -17.94
N SER A 181 17.30 -22.15 -17.96
CA SER A 181 18.69 -21.84 -17.58
C SER A 181 19.35 -20.80 -18.48
N THR A 182 18.89 -20.67 -19.74
CA THR A 182 19.37 -19.63 -20.66
C THR A 182 18.78 -18.27 -20.27
N LEU A 183 17.50 -18.23 -19.91
CA LEU A 183 16.83 -17.02 -19.45
C LEU A 183 17.44 -16.51 -18.13
N LEU A 184 17.81 -17.44 -17.24
CA LEU A 184 18.48 -17.16 -15.97
C LEU A 184 20.00 -16.96 -16.10
N ALA A 185 20.56 -16.98 -17.32
CA ALA A 185 21.98 -16.69 -17.52
C ALA A 185 22.28 -15.18 -17.43
N SER A 186 21.28 -14.35 -17.71
CA SER A 186 21.29 -12.89 -17.53
C SER A 186 21.05 -12.51 -16.07
N GLU A 187 21.10 -11.23 -15.73
CA GLU A 187 20.84 -10.79 -14.35
C GLU A 187 19.37 -11.05 -13.98
N HIS A 188 19.13 -11.48 -12.74
CA HIS A 188 17.80 -11.72 -12.22
C HIS A 188 17.77 -11.46 -10.71
N GLU A 189 16.61 -11.09 -10.18
CA GLU A 189 16.46 -10.69 -8.77
C GLU A 189 15.17 -11.23 -8.15
N VAL A 190 15.30 -12.00 -7.07
CA VAL A 190 14.15 -12.44 -6.27
C VAL A 190 13.51 -11.24 -5.56
N LEU A 191 12.27 -10.91 -5.90
CA LEU A 191 11.53 -9.81 -5.30
C LEU A 191 10.85 -10.20 -4.00
N GLY A 192 10.44 -11.47 -3.86
CA GLY A 192 9.91 -11.96 -2.59
C GLY A 192 9.06 -13.23 -2.71
N ALA A 193 8.66 -13.74 -1.55
CA ALA A 193 7.71 -14.85 -1.42
C ALA A 193 6.33 -14.31 -1.04
N TYR A 194 5.30 -14.78 -1.74
CA TYR A 194 3.93 -14.30 -1.65
C TYR A 194 2.99 -15.46 -1.34
N THR A 195 1.96 -15.18 -0.54
CA THR A 195 0.96 -16.19 -0.18
C THR A 195 -0.19 -16.14 -1.16
N TYR A 196 -0.52 -17.30 -1.71
CA TYR A 196 -1.74 -17.56 -2.46
C TYR A 196 -2.73 -18.30 -1.56
N VAL A 197 -3.87 -17.67 -1.31
CA VAL A 197 -5.05 -18.32 -0.72
C VAL A 197 -6.11 -18.34 -1.82
N PRO A 198 -6.63 -19.51 -2.24
CA PRO A 198 -7.62 -19.61 -3.31
C PRO A 198 -8.80 -18.67 -3.05
N PRO A 199 -8.96 -17.61 -3.87
CA PRO A 199 -9.87 -16.52 -3.53
C PRO A 199 -11.31 -16.80 -4.00
N GLY A 200 -11.53 -17.90 -4.71
CA GLY A 200 -12.76 -18.16 -5.47
C GLY A 200 -12.67 -17.64 -6.91
N ASN A 201 -13.59 -18.13 -7.76
CA ASN A 201 -13.60 -17.81 -9.19
C ASN A 201 -13.82 -16.31 -9.42
N ASP A 202 -13.12 -15.77 -10.43
CA ASP A 202 -13.21 -14.38 -10.88
C ASP A 202 -12.83 -13.33 -9.81
N VAL A 203 -12.19 -13.75 -8.72
CA VAL A 203 -11.67 -12.84 -7.69
C VAL A 203 -10.21 -12.51 -8.00
N ARG A 204 -9.92 -11.21 -8.05
CA ARG A 204 -8.59 -10.70 -8.35
C ARG A 204 -7.76 -10.52 -7.08
N LEU A 205 -6.57 -11.09 -7.08
CA LEU A 205 -5.57 -10.89 -6.05
C LEU A 205 -4.52 -9.91 -6.57
N THR A 206 -4.01 -9.04 -5.69
CA THR A 206 -3.02 -8.02 -6.04
C THR A 206 -1.88 -8.06 -5.04
N TRP A 207 -0.66 -8.15 -5.53
CA TRP A 207 0.57 -8.17 -4.73
C TRP A 207 1.43 -6.97 -5.07
N ASN A 208 1.79 -6.19 -4.05
CA ASN A 208 2.75 -5.11 -4.20
C ASN A 208 4.17 -5.70 -4.25
N LEU A 209 4.94 -5.25 -5.23
CA LEU A 209 6.35 -5.62 -5.38
C LEU A 209 7.22 -4.59 -4.64
N PRO A 210 8.34 -5.02 -4.04
CA PRO A 210 9.36 -4.06 -3.61
C PRO A 210 9.90 -3.30 -4.83
N LEU A 211 10.15 -2.00 -4.65
CA LEU A 211 10.78 -1.17 -5.67
C LEU A 211 12.30 -1.34 -5.59
N THR A 212 12.80 -2.49 -6.01
CA THR A 212 14.24 -2.73 -6.13
C THR A 212 14.84 -1.87 -7.23
N ASP A 213 16.15 -1.60 -7.17
CA ASP A 213 16.80 -0.70 -8.12
C ASP A 213 16.67 -1.20 -9.57
N ASN A 214 16.76 -2.52 -9.78
CA ASN A 214 16.63 -3.16 -11.09
C ASN A 214 15.21 -3.04 -11.67
N LEU A 215 14.19 -3.46 -10.91
CA LEU A 215 12.79 -3.35 -11.33
C LEU A 215 12.38 -1.89 -11.58
N LEU A 216 12.85 -0.98 -10.72
CA LEU A 216 12.56 0.44 -10.86
C LEU A 216 13.24 1.03 -12.11
N ALA A 217 14.46 0.57 -12.43
CA ALA A 217 15.19 1.01 -13.61
C ALA A 217 14.45 0.64 -14.90
N ASP A 218 13.98 -0.61 -15.05
CA ASP A 218 13.21 -1.02 -16.23
C ASP A 218 11.91 -0.26 -16.37
N ALA A 219 11.14 -0.19 -15.28
CA ALA A 219 9.85 0.51 -15.27
C ALA A 219 10.00 2.01 -15.57
N THR A 220 11.11 2.64 -15.17
CA THR A 220 11.39 4.06 -15.42
C THR A 220 11.97 4.29 -16.82
N ALA A 221 12.68 3.32 -17.38
CA ALA A 221 13.17 3.36 -18.75
C ALA A 221 12.06 3.13 -19.79
N GLY A 222 10.93 2.55 -19.37
CA GLY A 222 9.87 2.15 -20.28
C GLY A 222 10.16 0.84 -21.00
N ASN A 223 11.08 0.02 -20.47
CA ASN A 223 11.41 -1.29 -21.00
C ASN A 223 10.23 -2.26 -20.81
N ASP A 224 10.31 -3.42 -21.45
CA ASP A 224 9.47 -4.52 -21.01
C ASP A 224 9.93 -5.00 -19.62
N ILE A 225 9.06 -5.69 -18.90
CA ILE A 225 9.34 -6.15 -17.54
C ILE A 225 8.92 -7.61 -17.46
N SER A 226 9.92 -8.49 -17.35
CA SER A 226 9.72 -9.93 -17.25
C SER A 226 9.78 -10.43 -15.81
N PHE A 227 8.88 -11.35 -15.46
CA PHE A 227 8.84 -12.02 -14.18
C PHE A 227 8.81 -13.53 -14.35
N LEU A 228 9.66 -14.23 -13.61
CA LEU A 228 9.56 -15.66 -13.35
C LEU A 228 8.82 -15.88 -12.03
N MET A 229 7.92 -16.86 -12.03
CA MET A 229 7.15 -17.26 -10.86
C MET A 229 7.19 -18.77 -10.68
N TYR A 230 7.55 -19.21 -9.48
CA TYR A 230 7.71 -20.64 -9.15
C TYR A 230 7.26 -20.93 -7.73
N ALA A 231 7.12 -22.21 -7.41
CA ALA A 231 6.65 -22.64 -6.10
C ALA A 231 7.63 -22.22 -5.00
N GLY A 232 7.12 -21.54 -3.96
CA GLY A 232 7.85 -21.18 -2.75
C GLY A 232 7.64 -22.20 -1.62
N ASP A 233 6.65 -23.08 -1.76
CA ASP A 233 6.42 -24.20 -0.85
C ASP A 233 5.93 -25.45 -1.59
N ASP A 234 5.76 -26.53 -0.83
CA ASP A 234 5.31 -27.82 -1.33
C ASP A 234 3.80 -27.91 -1.58
N ASN A 235 3.00 -26.91 -1.20
CA ASN A 235 1.54 -27.00 -1.19
C ASN A 235 0.90 -26.29 -2.37
N ILE A 236 1.54 -25.25 -2.91
CA ILE A 236 0.91 -24.38 -3.89
C ILE A 236 0.53 -25.12 -5.17
N ASN A 237 -0.68 -24.84 -5.65
CA ASN A 237 -1.06 -25.00 -7.04
C ASN A 237 -2.03 -23.88 -7.40
N TYR A 238 -1.47 -22.85 -7.99
CA TYR A 238 -2.11 -21.59 -8.32
C TYR A 238 -2.30 -21.50 -9.84
N LEU A 239 -3.56 -21.50 -10.26
CA LEU A 239 -3.97 -21.22 -11.64
C LEU A 239 -4.42 -19.76 -11.78
N PHE A 240 -4.00 -19.11 -12.85
CA PHE A 240 -4.48 -17.79 -13.26
C PHE A 240 -4.55 -17.72 -14.78
N ASN A 241 -5.35 -16.79 -15.31
CA ASN A 241 -5.55 -16.74 -16.76
C ASN A 241 -4.29 -16.22 -17.47
N SER A 242 -4.08 -16.67 -18.70
CA SER A 242 -3.14 -16.05 -19.65
C SER A 242 -3.79 -14.83 -20.34
N ASN A 243 -2.99 -13.94 -20.92
CA ASN A 243 -3.46 -12.85 -21.78
C ASN A 243 -4.26 -13.34 -23.00
N ARG A 244 -4.07 -14.59 -23.43
CA ARG A 244 -4.78 -15.19 -24.58
C ARG A 244 -6.08 -15.87 -24.21
N TYR A 245 -6.44 -15.90 -22.92
CA TYR A 245 -7.70 -16.52 -22.49
C TYR A 245 -8.94 -15.74 -22.96
N GLY A 246 -8.83 -14.41 -23.11
CA GLY A 246 -9.85 -13.55 -23.69
C GLY A 246 -11.17 -13.50 -22.91
N ARG A 247 -11.10 -13.59 -21.57
CA ARG A 247 -12.29 -13.55 -20.68
C ARG A 247 -12.31 -12.37 -19.70
N GLY A 248 -11.43 -11.39 -19.85
CA GLY A 248 -11.43 -10.16 -19.04
C GLY A 248 -10.76 -10.29 -17.67
N ASN A 249 -10.02 -11.39 -17.45
CA ASN A 249 -9.31 -11.71 -16.22
C ASN A 249 -7.81 -11.91 -16.46
N GLU A 250 -7.29 -11.36 -17.56
CA GLU A 250 -5.89 -11.43 -17.96
C GLU A 250 -4.98 -10.85 -16.87
N PRO A 251 -3.71 -11.31 -16.75
CA PRO A 251 -2.75 -10.77 -15.80
C PRO A 251 -2.52 -9.28 -16.05
N ASN A 252 -2.27 -8.50 -15.00
CA ASN A 252 -2.12 -7.05 -15.11
C ASN A 252 -1.02 -6.53 -14.18
N ILE A 253 -0.22 -5.59 -14.68
CA ILE A 253 0.71 -4.81 -13.88
C ILE A 253 0.14 -3.41 -13.64
N LEU A 254 0.18 -2.96 -12.39
CA LEU A 254 -0.18 -1.60 -11.98
C LEU A 254 1.07 -0.85 -11.59
N ILE A 255 1.39 0.22 -12.33
CA ILE A 255 2.51 1.12 -12.04
C ILE A 255 1.93 2.46 -11.59
N THR A 256 2.25 2.89 -10.38
CA THR A 256 1.72 4.13 -9.80
C THR A 256 2.81 5.17 -9.67
N ALA A 257 2.63 6.33 -10.31
CA ALA A 257 3.54 7.46 -10.19
C ALA A 257 2.88 8.65 -9.48
N ILE A 258 3.74 9.44 -8.85
CA ILE A 258 3.43 10.78 -8.35
C ILE A 258 4.42 11.74 -9.00
N PRO A 259 4.15 13.06 -9.04
CA PRO A 259 5.15 13.96 -9.56
C PRO A 259 6.40 13.97 -8.63
N GLU A 260 7.61 14.11 -9.20
CA GLU A 260 8.89 14.25 -8.50
C GLU A 260 9.18 15.73 -8.15
N PRO A 261 9.57 16.06 -6.90
CA PRO A 261 9.90 17.44 -6.55
C PRO A 261 11.15 17.86 -7.33
N THR A 262 10.97 18.69 -8.36
CA THR A 262 12.07 19.09 -9.23
C THR A 262 13.24 19.66 -8.42
N ALA A 263 14.47 19.24 -8.74
CA ALA A 263 15.69 19.74 -8.09
C ALA A 263 15.81 21.27 -8.17
N LEU A 264 15.18 21.93 -9.14
CA LEU A 264 15.03 23.38 -9.23
C LEU A 264 14.23 23.98 -8.05
N ALA A 265 13.22 23.28 -7.54
CA ALA A 265 12.47 23.67 -6.35
C ALA A 265 13.33 23.63 -5.07
N LEU A 266 14.21 22.61 -4.94
CA LEU A 266 15.17 22.49 -3.84
C LEU A 266 16.38 23.43 -3.99
N ALA A 267 16.91 23.61 -5.20
CA ALA A 267 18.03 24.49 -5.49
C ALA A 267 17.65 25.97 -5.38
N ALA A 268 16.40 26.35 -5.69
CA ALA A 268 15.88 27.68 -5.43
C ALA A 268 15.88 28.00 -3.92
N LEU A 269 15.50 27.04 -3.07
CA LEU A 269 15.58 27.15 -1.61
C LEU A 269 17.04 27.33 -1.12
N GLY A 270 17.99 26.59 -1.68
CA GLY A 270 19.42 26.70 -1.33
C GLY A 270 20.11 27.97 -1.86
N GLY A 271 19.79 28.39 -3.08
CA GLY A 271 20.33 29.58 -3.73
C GLY A 271 19.89 30.87 -3.03
N LEU A 272 18.65 30.93 -2.55
CA LEU A 272 18.13 32.06 -1.76
C LEU A 272 18.91 32.27 -0.45
N ILE A 273 19.40 31.21 0.17
CA ILE A 273 20.19 31.27 1.41
C ILE A 273 21.63 31.75 1.15
N MET A 274 22.25 31.35 0.03
CA MET A 274 23.60 31.80 -0.33
C MET A 274 23.65 33.24 -0.85
N VAL A 275 22.64 33.67 -1.62
CA VAL A 275 22.55 35.06 -2.13
C VAL A 275 22.36 36.05 -0.97
N GLY A 276 21.57 35.71 0.05
CA GLY A 276 21.39 36.56 1.23
C GLY A 276 22.66 36.77 2.06
N ARG A 277 23.69 35.92 1.93
CA ARG A 277 24.91 35.97 2.76
C ARG A 277 26.09 36.69 2.10
N ARG A 278 26.09 36.83 0.77
CA ARG A 278 27.15 37.53 0.00
C ARG A 278 26.83 39.00 -0.30
N ILE A 279 25.59 39.43 -0.12
CA ILE A 279 25.13 40.80 -0.39
C ILE A 279 25.25 41.67 0.87
N ARG A 280 26.46 42.14 1.18
CA ARG A 280 26.62 43.22 2.18
C ARG A 280 27.36 44.45 1.69
N ASN A 281 27.95 44.51 0.48
CA ASN A 281 28.85 45.63 0.13
C ASN A 281 28.86 46.16 -1.32
N THR A 282 27.79 46.00 -2.12
CA THR A 282 27.70 46.71 -3.43
C THR A 282 26.32 47.29 -3.68
N ALA A 283 26.26 48.52 -4.18
CA ALA A 283 25.02 49.18 -4.59
C ALA A 283 24.49 48.55 -5.89
N PHE A 284 23.21 48.16 -5.90
CA PHE A 284 22.54 47.52 -7.04
C PHE A 284 21.80 48.53 -7.92
N THR A 285 21.65 48.21 -9.20
CA THR A 285 20.80 48.97 -10.13
C THR A 285 19.34 48.46 -10.10
N LEU A 286 18.39 49.33 -10.46
CA LEU A 286 16.94 49.01 -10.46
C LEU A 286 16.58 47.75 -11.27
N PRO A 287 17.14 47.51 -12.49
CA PRO A 287 16.84 46.30 -13.26
C PRO A 287 17.30 45.01 -12.57
N GLU A 288 18.42 45.04 -11.86
CA GLU A 288 18.97 43.84 -11.17
C GLU A 288 18.08 43.42 -10.01
N VAL A 289 17.51 44.38 -9.27
CA VAL A 289 16.54 44.09 -8.19
C VAL A 289 15.23 43.55 -8.78
N LEU A 290 14.75 44.11 -9.88
CA LEU A 290 13.52 43.68 -10.57
C LEU A 290 13.62 42.25 -11.09
N VAL A 291 14.72 41.89 -11.77
CA VAL A 291 14.94 40.52 -12.27
C VAL A 291 15.08 39.55 -11.10
N SER A 292 15.80 39.93 -10.04
CA SER A 292 16.00 39.06 -8.87
C SER A 292 14.67 38.76 -8.16
N VAL A 293 13.88 39.78 -7.82
CA VAL A 293 12.57 39.58 -7.16
C VAL A 293 11.61 38.81 -8.08
N GLY A 294 11.66 39.05 -9.38
CA GLY A 294 10.91 38.28 -10.38
C GLY A 294 11.28 36.79 -10.38
N LEU A 295 12.58 36.47 -10.33
CA LEU A 295 13.07 35.10 -10.24
C LEU A 295 12.66 34.42 -8.92
N VAL A 296 12.76 35.15 -7.79
CA VAL A 296 12.31 34.64 -6.48
C VAL A 296 10.81 34.38 -6.47
N ALA A 297 10.00 35.29 -7.01
CA ALA A 297 8.54 35.14 -7.07
C ALA A 297 8.12 33.95 -7.94
N LEU A 298 8.80 33.75 -9.08
CA LEU A 298 8.59 32.59 -9.96
C LEU A 298 9.00 31.28 -9.28
N ALA A 299 10.13 31.25 -8.59
CA ALA A 299 10.56 30.06 -7.87
C ALA A 299 9.65 29.74 -6.67
N ALA A 300 9.18 30.77 -5.95
CA ALA A 300 8.24 30.64 -4.83
C ALA A 300 6.87 30.08 -5.29
N SER A 301 6.38 30.48 -6.47
CA SER A 301 5.08 30.02 -6.97
C SER A 301 5.07 28.52 -7.29
N VAL A 302 6.16 27.98 -7.84
CA VAL A 302 6.28 26.54 -8.13
C VAL A 302 6.53 25.72 -6.86
N THR A 303 7.35 26.23 -5.92
CA THR A 303 7.74 25.50 -4.70
C THR A 303 6.62 25.35 -3.66
N THR A 304 5.62 26.23 -3.66
CA THR A 304 4.57 26.25 -2.63
C THR A 304 3.74 24.95 -2.57
N GLY A 305 3.46 24.32 -3.71
CA GLY A 305 2.71 23.05 -3.76
C GLY A 305 3.49 21.88 -3.16
N TRP A 306 4.79 21.78 -3.47
CA TRP A 306 5.68 20.70 -3.04
C TRP A 306 6.03 20.73 -1.56
N VAL A 307 6.27 21.94 -1.03
CA VAL A 307 6.57 22.16 0.38
C VAL A 307 5.42 21.66 1.25
N ASN A 308 4.17 21.87 0.84
CA ASN A 308 3.00 21.39 1.57
C ASN A 308 2.93 19.85 1.62
N THR A 309 3.19 19.16 0.50
CA THR A 309 3.22 17.69 0.46
C THR A 309 4.34 17.10 1.32
N GLY A 310 5.54 17.69 1.29
CA GLY A 310 6.66 17.27 2.14
C GLY A 310 6.37 17.48 3.63
N ILE A 311 5.76 18.61 3.99
CA ILE A 311 5.31 18.89 5.35
C ILE A 311 4.28 17.85 5.80
N GLU A 312 3.31 17.47 4.95
CA GLU A 312 2.32 16.46 5.29
C GLU A 312 2.92 15.07 5.50
N LYS A 313 3.88 14.64 4.65
CA LYS A 313 4.63 13.39 4.87
C LYS A 313 5.41 13.42 6.19
N ALA A 314 6.08 14.54 6.50
CA ALA A 314 6.79 14.70 7.76
C ALA A 314 5.84 14.68 8.97
N ARG A 315 4.65 15.29 8.85
CA ARG A 315 3.59 15.24 9.87
C ARG A 315 3.07 13.81 10.07
N ALA A 316 2.90 13.05 8.99
CA ALA A 316 2.47 11.65 9.04
C ALA A 316 3.51 10.77 9.75
N ALA A 317 4.80 10.91 9.41
CA ALA A 317 5.89 10.18 10.06
C ALA A 317 6.01 10.53 11.56
N GLN A 318 5.91 11.82 11.90
CA GLN A 318 5.90 12.26 13.30
C GLN A 318 4.68 11.72 14.07
N CYS A 319 3.50 11.67 13.43
CA CYS A 319 2.31 11.07 14.03
C CYS A 319 2.53 9.59 14.31
N ALA A 320 3.07 8.83 13.36
CA ALA A 320 3.40 7.42 13.55
C ALA A 320 4.39 7.23 14.72
N GLY A 321 5.42 8.08 14.82
CA GLY A 321 6.36 8.05 15.95
C GLY A 321 5.71 8.35 17.31
N ARG A 322 4.71 9.24 17.38
CA ARG A 322 3.94 9.49 18.62
C ARG A 322 3.04 8.31 18.98
N LEU A 323 2.41 7.67 18.00
CA LEU A 323 1.62 6.45 18.20
C LEU A 323 2.49 5.26 18.64
N GLN A 324 3.72 5.15 18.14
CA GLN A 324 4.67 4.14 18.60
C GLN A 324 5.01 4.33 20.08
N GLN A 325 5.17 5.57 20.55
CA GLN A 325 5.36 5.85 21.99
C GLN A 325 4.17 5.37 22.83
N TRP A 326 2.94 5.57 22.34
CA TRP A 326 1.75 5.02 23.00
C TRP A 326 1.72 3.49 23.00
N GLY A 327 2.15 2.84 21.90
CA GLY A 327 2.29 1.39 21.83
C GLY A 327 3.27 0.84 22.86
N ILE A 328 4.42 1.50 23.04
CA ILE A 328 5.42 1.15 24.06
C ILE A 328 4.83 1.32 25.47
N ALA A 329 4.19 2.46 25.75
CA ALA A 329 3.56 2.72 27.04
C ALA A 329 2.47 1.68 27.36
N LEU A 330 1.70 1.26 26.35
CA LEU A 330 0.71 0.19 26.49
C LEU A 330 1.36 -1.13 26.89
N GLN A 331 2.45 -1.55 26.25
CA GLN A 331 3.10 -2.82 26.59
C GLN A 331 3.60 -2.84 28.03
N LEU A 332 4.19 -1.73 28.50
CA LEU A 332 4.65 -1.60 29.88
C LEU A 332 3.47 -1.62 30.86
N TYR A 333 2.40 -0.87 30.55
CA TYR A 333 1.18 -0.86 31.36
C TYR A 333 0.56 -2.27 31.49
N ILE A 334 0.44 -3.01 30.39
CA ILE A 334 -0.10 -4.38 30.39
C ILE A 334 0.71 -5.29 31.32
N GLN A 335 2.03 -5.14 31.35
CA GLN A 335 2.90 -5.93 32.23
C GLN A 335 2.65 -5.64 33.72
N ASP A 336 2.47 -4.37 34.07
CA ASP A 336 2.26 -3.95 35.46
C ASP A 336 0.82 -4.15 35.97
N HIS A 337 -0.15 -4.23 35.06
CA HIS A 337 -1.58 -4.30 35.37
C HIS A 337 -2.20 -5.67 35.03
N ASP A 338 -1.49 -6.77 35.29
CA ASP A 338 -1.97 -8.16 35.12
C ASP A 338 -2.56 -8.48 33.73
N GLY A 339 -2.11 -7.77 32.70
CA GLY A 339 -2.60 -7.91 31.33
C GLY A 339 -3.89 -7.15 31.02
N PHE A 340 -4.40 -6.31 31.91
CA PHE A 340 -5.53 -5.43 31.62
C PHE A 340 -5.11 -4.27 30.71
N LEU A 341 -5.96 -3.92 29.75
CA LEU A 341 -5.79 -2.72 28.95
C LEU A 341 -6.28 -1.48 29.73
N PRO A 342 -5.83 -0.27 29.38
CA PRO A 342 -6.36 0.94 29.99
C PRO A 342 -7.82 1.19 29.58
N ARG A 343 -8.51 2.06 30.33
CA ARG A 343 -9.85 2.52 29.94
C ARG A 343 -9.76 3.48 28.75
N ARG A 344 -10.77 3.42 27.88
CA ARG A 344 -10.85 4.23 26.65
C ARG A 344 -11.12 5.73 26.89
N GLY A 345 -11.35 6.17 28.12
CA GLY A 345 -11.95 7.48 28.37
C GLY A 345 -13.47 7.47 28.37
N GLN A 346 -14.05 8.66 28.27
CA GLN A 346 -15.50 8.91 28.34
C GLN A 346 -16.31 8.48 27.09
N GLY A 347 -15.76 7.60 26.25
CA GLY A 347 -16.47 7.07 25.08
C GLY A 347 -16.84 8.16 24.07
N VAL A 348 -18.15 8.26 23.80
CA VAL A 348 -18.76 9.24 22.88
C VAL A 348 -18.99 10.61 23.52
N ARG A 349 -18.53 10.84 24.75
CA ARG A 349 -18.63 12.16 25.38
C ARG A 349 -17.39 12.99 25.05
N PRO A 350 -17.54 14.31 24.85
CA PRO A 350 -16.40 15.20 24.71
C PRO A 350 -15.41 15.05 25.87
N VAL A 351 -14.14 15.39 25.66
CA VAL A 351 -13.06 15.38 26.67
C VAL A 351 -13.27 16.48 27.74
N THR A 352 -14.47 16.64 28.28
CA THR A 352 -14.84 17.60 29.33
C THR A 352 -14.84 16.99 30.73
N VAL A 353 -14.69 15.66 30.82
CA VAL A 353 -14.61 14.89 32.07
C VAL A 353 -13.41 13.94 31.96
N ILE A 354 -12.32 14.25 32.64
CA ILE A 354 -11.01 13.55 32.50
C ILE A 354 -10.48 13.08 33.86
N ASP A 355 -11.38 12.72 34.76
CA ASP A 355 -11.15 12.52 36.19
C ASP A 355 -10.75 11.10 36.59
N ARG A 356 -10.75 10.14 35.67
CA ARG A 356 -10.44 8.72 35.96
C ARG A 356 -8.98 8.40 35.73
N ASP A 357 -8.37 7.75 36.71
CA ASP A 357 -6.94 7.46 36.68
C ASP A 357 -6.63 6.33 35.71
N GLU A 358 -7.58 5.45 35.45
CA GLU A 358 -7.43 4.29 34.57
C GLU A 358 -7.59 4.63 33.08
N ASP A 359 -7.98 5.86 32.74
CA ASP A 359 -8.11 6.28 31.34
C ASP A 359 -6.72 6.35 30.69
N TRP A 360 -6.60 5.91 29.43
CA TRP A 360 -5.31 5.77 28.74
C TRP A 360 -4.48 7.06 28.74
N PHE A 361 -5.13 8.23 28.64
CA PHE A 361 -4.47 9.54 28.64
C PHE A 361 -4.01 9.99 30.05
N ASN A 362 -4.33 9.23 31.09
CA ASN A 362 -3.92 9.47 32.46
C ASN A 362 -2.95 8.39 32.97
N CYS A 363 -3.20 7.10 32.69
CA CYS A 363 -2.37 6.01 33.20
C CYS A 363 -1.14 5.67 32.34
N LEU A 364 -1.16 5.95 31.03
CA LEU A 364 -0.02 5.67 30.15
C LEU A 364 1.10 6.73 30.18
N PRO A 365 0.82 8.05 30.30
CA PRO A 365 1.87 9.07 30.30
C PRO A 365 3.02 8.86 31.31
N PRO A 366 2.79 8.35 32.54
CA PRO A 366 3.87 8.05 33.48
C PRO A 366 4.95 7.09 32.93
N TYR A 367 4.57 6.14 32.07
CA TYR A 367 5.51 5.21 31.41
C TYR A 367 6.41 5.90 30.36
N LEU A 368 6.06 7.13 29.97
CA LEU A 368 6.82 7.99 29.08
C LEU A 368 7.48 9.16 29.84
N GLU A 369 7.53 9.09 31.17
CA GLU A 369 8.01 10.16 32.06
C GLU A 369 7.22 11.48 31.90
N MET A 370 5.92 11.36 31.61
CA MET A 370 5.03 12.50 31.39
C MET A 370 3.93 12.59 32.45
N SER A 371 3.47 13.82 32.73
CA SER A 371 2.32 14.03 33.61
C SER A 371 1.02 13.48 32.99
N PRO A 372 0.16 12.85 33.80
CA PRO A 372 -1.21 12.52 33.40
C PRO A 372 -1.96 13.73 32.81
N TYR A 373 -2.80 13.52 31.81
CA TYR A 373 -3.53 14.62 31.16
C TYR A 373 -4.44 15.38 32.15
N LYS A 374 -5.03 14.70 33.14
CA LYS A 374 -5.80 15.31 34.24
C LYS A 374 -5.02 16.36 35.02
N GLU A 375 -3.72 16.15 35.23
CA GLU A 375 -2.87 17.09 35.96
C GLU A 375 -2.51 18.29 35.08
N LEU A 376 -2.19 18.04 33.82
CA LEU A 376 -1.97 19.10 32.83
C LEU A 376 -3.20 20.00 32.73
N TYR A 377 -4.39 19.41 32.77
CA TYR A 377 -5.64 20.15 32.79
C TYR A 377 -5.84 20.97 34.06
N ALA A 378 -5.69 20.35 35.24
CA ALA A 378 -5.84 21.05 36.51
C ALA A 378 -4.88 22.24 36.65
N ARG A 379 -3.70 22.17 36.00
CA ARG A 379 -2.69 23.25 35.97
C ARG A 379 -2.87 24.25 34.83
N GLY A 380 -3.85 24.07 33.94
CA GLY A 380 -4.04 24.92 32.75
C GLY A 380 -2.91 24.78 31.71
N GLN A 381 -2.20 23.65 31.72
CA GLN A 381 -1.04 23.33 30.88
C GLN A 381 -1.37 22.30 29.78
N VAL A 382 -2.64 22.18 29.38
CA VAL A 382 -3.03 21.23 28.33
C VAL A 382 -2.31 21.54 27.01
N PRO A 383 -1.76 20.51 26.34
CA PRO A 383 -1.11 20.69 25.05
C PRO A 383 -2.08 21.27 24.02
N ARG A 384 -1.62 22.24 23.23
CA ARG A 384 -2.41 22.87 22.16
C ARG A 384 -1.97 22.41 20.78
N PRO A 385 -2.88 22.29 19.80
CA PRO A 385 -2.51 21.93 18.42
C PRO A 385 -1.42 22.87 17.87
N GLY A 386 -0.44 22.27 17.19
CA GLY A 386 0.79 22.95 16.75
C GLY A 386 1.98 22.80 17.71
N GLN A 387 1.78 22.34 18.95
CA GLN A 387 2.87 21.99 19.86
C GLN A 387 3.43 20.58 19.58
N ARG A 388 4.71 20.40 19.88
CA ARG A 388 5.37 19.08 19.87
C ARG A 388 5.02 18.34 21.16
N ASN A 389 3.98 17.50 21.10
CA ASN A 389 3.51 16.76 22.26
C ASN A 389 2.89 15.41 21.84
N VAL A 390 3.12 14.35 22.61
CA VAL A 390 2.66 12.97 22.31
C VAL A 390 1.13 12.82 22.31
N PHE A 391 0.39 13.69 23.02
CA PHE A 391 -1.08 13.71 23.00
C PHE A 391 -1.66 14.25 21.69
N LEU A 392 -0.83 14.86 20.85
CA LEU A 392 -1.26 15.61 19.68
C LEU A 392 -0.72 14.98 18.41
N CYS A 393 -1.48 15.07 17.33
CA CYS A 393 -1.10 14.72 15.98
C CYS A 393 -0.59 16.02 15.33
N PRO A 394 0.57 16.02 14.65
CA PRO A 394 1.08 17.20 13.95
C PRO A 394 0.14 17.77 12.89
N GLY A 395 -0.77 16.95 12.33
CA GLY A 395 -1.80 17.35 11.37
C GLY A 395 -3.14 17.74 12.00
N ALA A 396 -3.21 17.79 13.33
CA ALA A 396 -4.43 18.15 14.04
C ALA A 396 -4.71 19.66 13.93
N LYS A 397 -5.94 20.02 13.52
CA LYS A 397 -6.37 21.42 13.43
C LYS A 397 -6.72 21.97 14.82
N ILE A 398 -6.52 23.27 15.00
CA ILE A 398 -6.91 23.99 16.22
C ILE A 398 -8.45 23.96 16.32
N PRO A 399 -9.04 23.46 17.43
CA PRO A 399 -10.48 23.52 17.62
C PRO A 399 -10.96 24.97 17.78
N GLU A 400 -12.07 25.32 17.12
CA GLU A 400 -12.61 26.69 17.09
C GLU A 400 -13.17 27.16 18.44
N ASP A 401 -13.55 26.23 19.30
CA ASP A 401 -14.20 26.46 20.59
C ASP A 401 -13.23 26.49 21.79
N GLY A 402 -11.93 26.24 21.56
CA GLY A 402 -10.90 26.24 22.60
C GLY A 402 -11.04 25.14 23.65
N GLN A 403 -11.89 24.12 23.41
CA GLN A 403 -12.12 23.02 24.35
C GLN A 403 -10.97 21.99 24.34
N HIS A 404 -10.98 21.11 25.34
CA HIS A 404 -9.99 20.05 25.54
C HIS A 404 -9.75 19.24 24.28
N PHE A 405 -8.48 18.93 24.02
CA PHE A 405 -8.06 18.41 22.74
C PHE A 405 -7.03 17.31 22.90
N ILE A 406 -7.40 16.10 22.48
CA ILE A 406 -6.54 14.93 22.35
C ILE A 406 -6.83 14.35 20.97
N SER A 407 -5.89 14.45 20.04
CA SER A 407 -6.12 14.05 18.64
C SER A 407 -5.86 12.57 18.36
N TYR A 408 -5.71 11.78 19.42
CA TYR A 408 -5.68 10.32 19.35
C TYR A 408 -6.87 9.80 20.14
N GLY A 409 -7.46 8.72 19.66
CA GLY A 409 -8.61 8.08 20.28
C GLY A 409 -8.36 6.60 20.44
N MET A 410 -8.68 6.07 21.62
CA MET A 410 -8.60 4.63 21.88
C MET A 410 -9.77 3.90 21.23
N ASN A 411 -9.50 2.72 20.69
CA ASN A 411 -10.52 1.84 20.15
C ASN A 411 -11.61 1.61 21.20
N MET A 412 -12.82 2.00 20.82
CA MET A 412 -13.97 2.00 21.70
C MET A 412 -14.38 0.61 22.21
N TYR A 413 -14.01 -0.47 21.52
CA TYR A 413 -14.34 -1.84 21.91
C TYR A 413 -13.39 -2.45 22.95
N LEU A 414 -12.22 -1.85 23.19
CA LEU A 414 -11.24 -2.37 24.15
C LEU A 414 -11.59 -2.11 25.62
N SER A 415 -12.54 -1.22 25.88
CA SER A 415 -12.99 -0.87 27.23
C SER A 415 -14.43 -0.35 27.16
N ARG A 416 -15.41 -1.26 27.12
CA ARG A 416 -16.82 -0.87 26.99
C ARG A 416 -17.36 -0.22 28.27
N TRP A 417 -18.36 0.63 28.13
CA TRP A 417 -18.94 1.39 29.24
C TRP A 417 -19.79 0.53 30.19
N ASP A 418 -20.32 -0.57 29.67
CA ASP A 418 -21.16 -1.55 30.36
C ASP A 418 -20.33 -2.63 31.09
N GLN A 419 -19.01 -2.59 30.97
CA GLN A 419 -18.09 -3.50 31.64
C GLN A 419 -17.40 -2.83 32.84
N ARG A 420 -17.31 -3.59 33.94
CA ARG A 420 -16.63 -3.17 35.17
C ARG A 420 -15.13 -2.98 34.95
N ASP A 421 -14.52 -3.82 34.12
CA ASP A 421 -13.09 -3.81 33.85
C ASP A 421 -12.86 -3.68 32.34
N ALA A 422 -11.72 -3.14 31.94
CA ALA A 422 -11.30 -3.12 30.54
C ALA A 422 -10.97 -4.54 30.06
N SER A 423 -10.89 -4.72 28.73
CA SER A 423 -10.52 -6.02 28.17
C SER A 423 -9.13 -6.44 28.64
N ARG A 424 -8.94 -7.76 28.82
CA ARG A 424 -7.64 -8.34 29.17
C ARG A 424 -6.96 -8.89 27.93
N LEU A 425 -5.65 -8.66 27.76
CA LEU A 425 -4.89 -9.04 26.57
C LEU A 425 -5.09 -10.52 26.19
N VAL A 426 -5.08 -11.42 27.18
CA VAL A 426 -5.25 -12.87 26.98
C VAL A 426 -6.60 -13.27 26.37
N GLN A 427 -7.60 -12.39 26.46
CA GLN A 427 -8.94 -12.61 25.90
C GLN A 427 -9.04 -12.08 24.47
N LEU A 428 -8.07 -11.30 23.99
CA LEU A 428 -8.13 -10.63 22.71
C LEU A 428 -7.49 -11.50 21.60
N PRO A 429 -8.28 -12.01 20.64
CA PRO A 429 -7.74 -12.71 19.48
C PRO A 429 -6.98 -11.75 18.55
N LYS A 430 -5.86 -12.24 18.01
CA LYS A 430 -4.99 -11.56 17.02
C LYS A 430 -4.66 -10.09 17.39
N PRO A 431 -3.93 -9.83 18.50
CA PRO A 431 -3.57 -8.47 18.92
C PRO A 431 -2.86 -7.62 17.85
N SER A 432 -2.12 -8.26 16.94
CA SER A 432 -1.46 -7.60 15.80
C SER A 432 -2.43 -7.00 14.78
N SER A 433 -3.66 -7.48 14.71
CA SER A 433 -4.68 -6.91 13.81
C SER A 433 -5.70 -6.04 14.54
N LEU A 434 -5.63 -5.96 15.88
CA LEU A 434 -6.60 -5.25 16.70
C LEU A 434 -6.14 -3.82 17.00
N ALA A 435 -6.88 -2.83 16.49
CA ALA A 435 -6.55 -1.41 16.66
C ALA A 435 -6.59 -1.01 18.15
N PHE A 436 -5.56 -0.33 18.62
CA PHE A 436 -5.47 0.26 19.96
C PHE A 436 -5.77 1.75 19.97
N LEU A 437 -4.98 2.58 19.28
CA LEU A 437 -5.23 4.02 19.09
C LEU A 437 -5.18 4.37 17.60
N ALA A 438 -5.92 5.40 17.21
CA ALA A 438 -5.80 6.02 15.90
C ALA A 438 -5.97 7.54 16.00
N ASP A 439 -5.66 8.25 14.91
CA ASP A 439 -6.01 9.66 14.75
C ASP A 439 -7.52 9.88 15.02
N SER A 440 -7.85 10.74 15.98
CA SER A 440 -9.24 11.10 16.33
C SER A 440 -9.54 12.56 16.02
N PRO A 441 -10.82 12.98 16.01
CA PRO A 441 -11.25 14.35 15.73
C PRO A 441 -10.75 15.38 16.75
N GLY A 442 -10.29 14.96 17.93
CA GLY A 442 -9.70 15.84 18.95
C GLY A 442 -10.58 16.05 20.17
N GLY A 443 -11.91 16.11 19.95
CA GLY A 443 -12.90 16.27 21.01
C GLY A 443 -13.21 14.99 21.79
N TYR A 444 -12.68 13.83 21.36
CA TYR A 444 -12.98 12.52 21.93
C TYR A 444 -11.68 11.75 22.21
N ALA A 445 -11.58 11.17 23.41
CA ALA A 445 -10.48 10.30 23.79
C ALA A 445 -10.65 8.86 23.28
N SER A 446 -11.74 8.55 22.60
CA SER A 446 -11.99 7.25 21.98
C SER A 446 -12.48 7.40 20.55
N THR A 447 -12.21 6.40 19.72
CA THR A 447 -12.53 6.43 18.29
C THR A 447 -12.84 5.04 17.76
N VAL A 448 -13.56 5.02 16.67
CA VAL A 448 -13.93 3.86 15.86
C VAL A 448 -14.39 4.38 14.50
N PRO A 449 -14.20 3.65 13.40
CA PRO A 449 -14.82 4.00 12.13
C PRO A 449 -16.33 4.18 12.29
N SER A 450 -16.82 5.38 11.96
CA SER A 450 -18.18 5.79 12.27
C SER A 450 -18.69 6.85 11.29
N ARG A 451 -20.01 7.03 11.25
CA ARG A 451 -20.66 8.18 10.60
C ARG A 451 -20.79 9.39 11.54
N SER A 452 -20.44 9.21 12.81
CA SER A 452 -20.54 10.20 13.88
C SER A 452 -19.24 10.98 14.08
N GLU A 453 -19.32 12.04 14.88
CA GLU A 453 -18.25 13.01 15.15
C GLU A 453 -17.01 12.48 15.89
N PHE A 454 -17.03 11.25 16.38
CA PHE A 454 -15.90 10.56 17.03
C PHE A 454 -15.15 9.61 16.07
N SER A 455 -15.55 9.58 14.78
CA SER A 455 -14.92 8.72 13.78
C SER A 455 -13.42 8.98 13.65
N VAL A 456 -12.67 7.94 13.29
CA VAL A 456 -11.24 8.06 12.96
C VAL A 456 -11.03 9.18 11.94
N ALA A 457 -10.04 10.03 12.19
CA ALA A 457 -9.76 11.23 11.42
C ALA A 457 -8.58 10.98 10.45
N PRO A 458 -8.82 10.86 9.12
CA PRO A 458 -7.75 10.62 8.15
C PRO A 458 -6.96 11.90 7.83
N ARG A 459 -6.17 12.37 8.81
CA ARG A 459 -5.47 13.67 8.79
C ARG A 459 -4.27 13.73 7.85
N HIS A 460 -3.75 12.60 7.41
CA HIS A 460 -2.49 12.50 6.67
C HIS A 460 -2.73 12.11 5.21
N SER A 461 -3.07 13.11 4.39
CA SER A 461 -3.39 12.94 2.96
C SER A 461 -4.46 11.87 2.73
N GLY A 462 -5.58 11.97 3.46
CA GLY A 462 -6.68 11.02 3.36
C GLY A 462 -6.42 9.67 4.05
N GLY A 463 -5.33 9.53 4.81
CA GLY A 463 -5.06 8.36 5.66
C GLY A 463 -4.93 8.70 7.14
N ALA A 464 -5.06 7.68 7.98
CA ALA A 464 -4.83 7.75 9.42
C ALA A 464 -3.78 6.71 9.81
N ASN A 465 -2.97 7.05 10.81
CA ASN A 465 -2.08 6.08 11.44
C ASN A 465 -2.84 5.36 12.55
N VAL A 466 -2.62 4.06 12.65
CA VAL A 466 -3.22 3.18 13.66
C VAL A 466 -2.08 2.46 14.38
N VAL A 467 -2.10 2.47 15.70
CA VAL A 467 -1.26 1.58 16.52
C VAL A 467 -2.11 0.40 16.98
N PHE A 468 -1.55 -0.80 16.93
CA PHE A 468 -2.21 -2.04 17.28
C PHE A 468 -1.91 -2.46 18.73
N VAL A 469 -2.66 -3.43 19.25
CA VAL A 469 -2.51 -3.90 20.63
C VAL A 469 -1.15 -4.56 20.89
N ASP A 470 -0.46 -5.06 19.87
CA ASP A 470 0.93 -5.53 19.97
C ASP A 470 1.98 -4.39 19.95
N GLY A 471 1.55 -3.15 19.71
CA GLY A 471 2.38 -1.95 19.73
C GLY A 471 2.97 -1.53 18.39
N HIS A 472 2.72 -2.22 17.27
CA HIS A 472 3.19 -1.73 15.97
C HIS A 472 2.25 -0.66 15.39
N VAL A 473 2.76 0.15 14.45
CA VAL A 473 2.00 1.22 13.80
C VAL A 473 1.94 0.99 12.29
N GLN A 474 0.75 1.12 11.72
CA GLN A 474 0.55 1.07 10.27
C GLN A 474 -0.42 2.18 9.82
N ARG A 475 -0.20 2.68 8.60
CA ARG A 475 -1.07 3.68 7.99
C ARG A 475 -2.08 3.01 7.06
N PHE A 476 -3.32 3.45 7.14
CA PHE A 476 -4.39 3.04 6.22
C PHE A 476 -5.10 4.26 5.62
N THR A 477 -5.72 4.09 4.46
CA THR A 477 -6.61 5.13 3.91
C THR A 477 -7.86 5.23 4.77
N GLY A 478 -8.41 6.43 4.92
CA GLY A 478 -9.66 6.63 5.67
C GLY A 478 -10.82 5.84 5.07
N ALA A 479 -10.86 5.70 3.74
CA ALA A 479 -11.85 4.89 3.05
C ALA A 479 -11.74 3.40 3.44
N TYR A 480 -10.53 2.84 3.44
CA TYR A 480 -10.30 1.46 3.86
C TYR A 480 -10.67 1.26 5.33
N LEU A 481 -10.27 2.19 6.21
CA LEU A 481 -10.66 2.16 7.62
C LEU A 481 -12.18 2.28 7.85
N GLY A 482 -12.97 2.66 6.84
CA GLY A 482 -14.40 2.89 6.99
C GLY A 482 -14.75 4.22 7.68
N CYS A 483 -13.84 5.19 7.67
CA CYS A 483 -14.09 6.54 8.17
C CYS A 483 -15.27 7.17 7.43
N GLY A 484 -16.28 7.65 8.15
CA GLY A 484 -17.47 8.24 7.55
C GLY A 484 -18.49 7.23 6.97
N SER A 485 -18.09 5.98 6.69
CA SER A 485 -19.02 4.91 6.29
C SER A 485 -19.53 4.11 7.49
N GLY A 486 -18.70 4.01 8.54
CA GLY A 486 -18.97 3.21 9.74
C GLY A 486 -18.66 1.72 9.57
N ASP A 487 -17.94 1.36 8.52
CA ASP A 487 -17.49 -0.01 8.31
C ASP A 487 -16.27 -0.33 9.19
N ILE A 488 -16.35 -1.43 9.91
CA ILE A 488 -15.33 -1.89 10.87
C ILE A 488 -14.85 -3.31 10.54
N SER A 489 -15.23 -3.84 9.37
CA SER A 489 -15.09 -5.25 8.98
C SER A 489 -13.82 -5.56 8.21
N GLN A 490 -12.80 -4.70 8.29
CA GLN A 490 -11.54 -4.93 7.59
C GLN A 490 -10.73 -6.07 8.23
N PRO A 491 -10.19 -7.00 7.43
CA PRO A 491 -9.45 -8.15 7.93
C PRO A 491 -8.13 -7.75 8.60
N ASP A 492 -7.45 -6.73 8.06
CA ASP A 492 -6.11 -6.30 8.50
C ASP A 492 -6.18 -5.26 9.63
N VAL A 493 -7.34 -4.62 9.82
CA VAL A 493 -7.55 -3.59 10.85
C VAL A 493 -8.87 -3.82 11.57
N ARG A 494 -8.81 -4.69 12.57
CA ARG A 494 -9.95 -5.07 13.38
C ARG A 494 -10.18 -4.03 14.46
N TRP A 495 -11.43 -3.58 14.57
CA TRP A 495 -11.87 -2.72 15.67
C TRP A 495 -12.64 -3.48 16.74
N LYS A 496 -13.30 -4.59 16.39
CA LYS A 496 -14.01 -5.42 17.36
C LYS A 496 -13.05 -6.37 18.07
N THR A 497 -13.38 -6.68 19.33
CA THR A 497 -12.59 -7.64 20.10
C THR A 497 -12.82 -9.08 19.65
N GLU A 498 -13.98 -9.39 19.07
CA GLU A 498 -14.45 -10.77 18.77
C GLU A 498 -14.62 -11.66 20.00
N ILE A 499 -14.58 -11.09 21.20
CA ILE A 499 -14.94 -11.80 22.43
C ILE A 499 -16.46 -12.06 22.42
N PRO A 500 -16.93 -13.25 22.84
CA PRO A 500 -18.36 -13.52 23.01
C PRO A 500 -19.05 -12.44 23.85
N GLY A 501 -20.13 -11.86 23.32
CA GLY A 501 -20.86 -10.76 23.96
C GLY A 501 -20.47 -9.35 23.48
N ASP A 502 -19.54 -9.23 22.53
CA ASP A 502 -19.19 -7.96 21.89
C ASP A 502 -20.24 -7.53 20.83
N THR A 503 -21.44 -7.19 21.30
CA THR A 503 -22.59 -6.75 20.49
C THR A 503 -22.78 -5.23 20.46
N TRP A 504 -21.93 -4.48 21.17
CA TRP A 504 -22.05 -3.04 21.28
C TRP A 504 -21.90 -2.38 19.90
N ARG A 505 -22.78 -1.42 19.59
CA ARG A 505 -22.81 -0.75 18.28
C ARG A 505 -22.78 0.76 18.51
N PRO A 506 -21.62 1.43 18.36
CA PRO A 506 -21.51 2.87 18.55
C PRO A 506 -22.36 3.71 17.57
N ASN A 507 -22.84 3.10 16.49
CA ASN A 507 -23.54 3.75 15.39
C ASN A 507 -25.06 3.43 15.38
N GLN A 508 -25.59 2.75 16.40
CA GLN A 508 -27.01 2.42 16.53
C GLN A 508 -27.72 3.30 17.55
#